data_AF-A0A444QBC5-F1
#
_entry.id   AF-A0A444QBC5-F1
#
_cell.length_a   1.000
_cell.length_b   1.000
_cell.length_c   1.000
_cell.angle_alpha   90.00
_cell.angle_beta   90.00
_cell.angle_gamma   90.00
#
_symmetry.space_group_name_H-M   'P 1'
#
loop_
_entity.id
_entity.type
_entity.pdbx_description
1 polymer ?
#
loop_
_entity_poly.entity_id
_entity_poly.type
_entity_poly.pdbx_seq_one_letter_code
_entity_poly.pdbx_strand_id
1 'polypeptide(L)'
;MRVHPKGSPWSVWRWHDGTDWLPDWYVNLERPWARTAIGFDYQDWTLDVIASTDAHGSWSVRYKDEDELAFYTSRGHWSEAMQSTIEGAGRDATRTALARAFPFDADWSQWVPDPSWDASELPTHWPLLR
;
A
#
# COMPACT_ATOMS: atom_id res chain seq x y z
N MET A 1 9.23 -3.64 -1.82
CA MET A 1 8.22 -4.51 -2.46
C MET A 1 6.84 -3.98 -2.32
N ARG A 2 5.99 -4.25 -3.31
CA ARG A 2 4.58 -3.88 -3.31
C ARG A 2 3.74 -5.06 -3.78
N VAL A 3 2.71 -5.38 -3.01
CA VAL A 3 1.76 -6.47 -3.27
C VAL A 3 0.37 -5.89 -3.35
N HIS A 4 -0.32 -6.12 -4.47
CA HIS A 4 -1.70 -5.71 -4.68
C HIS A 4 -2.57 -6.96 -4.85
N PRO A 5 -3.42 -7.30 -3.86
CA PRO A 5 -4.46 -8.30 -4.08
C PRO A 5 -5.42 -7.78 -5.16
N LYS A 6 -5.65 -8.58 -6.21
CA LYS A 6 -6.42 -8.16 -7.37
C LYS A 6 -7.79 -7.59 -6.96
N GLY A 7 -8.07 -6.36 -7.41
CA GLY A 7 -9.33 -5.67 -7.13
C GLY A 7 -9.41 -5.00 -5.75
N SER A 8 -8.39 -5.15 -4.91
CA SER A 8 -8.35 -4.50 -3.59
C SER A 8 -8.22 -2.98 -3.72
N PRO A 9 -8.89 -2.19 -2.85
CA PRO A 9 -8.71 -0.75 -2.75
C PRO A 9 -7.46 -0.36 -1.92
N TRP A 10 -6.45 -1.22 -1.92
CA TRP A 10 -5.18 -1.00 -1.25
C TRP A 10 -4.10 -1.95 -1.76
N SER A 11 -2.84 -1.55 -1.61
CA SER A 11 -1.66 -2.42 -1.73
C SER A 11 -0.84 -2.41 -0.45
N VAL A 12 -0.03 -3.43 -0.24
CA VAL A 12 0.86 -3.56 0.91
C VAL A 12 2.31 -3.47 0.47
N TRP A 13 3.06 -2.58 1.11
CA TRP A 13 4.43 -2.28 0.83
C TRP A 13 5.30 -2.82 1.96
N ARG A 14 6.45 -3.37 1.58
CA ARG A 14 7.49 -3.87 2.47
C ARG A 14 8.83 -3.33 2.04
N TRP A 15 9.69 -3.05 3.00
CA TRP A 15 11.05 -2.61 2.77
C TRP A 15 12.05 -3.63 3.29
N HIS A 16 13.15 -3.76 2.57
CA HIS A 16 14.29 -4.58 2.91
C HIS A 16 15.52 -3.68 2.92
N ASP A 17 16.36 -3.74 3.94
CA ASP A 17 17.51 -2.84 4.10
C ASP A 17 18.80 -3.37 3.44
N GLY A 18 18.73 -4.58 2.87
CA GLY A 18 19.86 -5.30 2.28
C GLY A 18 20.30 -6.51 3.11
N THR A 19 19.90 -6.57 4.38
CA THR A 19 20.12 -7.71 5.27
C THR A 19 18.79 -8.31 5.72
N ASP A 20 17.88 -7.45 6.21
CA ASP A 20 16.64 -7.88 6.84
C ASP A 20 15.43 -7.15 6.27
N TRP A 21 14.28 -7.82 6.38
CA TRP A 21 12.98 -7.20 6.18
C TRP A 21 12.65 -6.27 7.35
N LEU A 22 12.28 -5.03 7.03
CA LEU A 22 11.80 -4.09 8.04
C LEU A 22 10.50 -4.59 8.69
N PRO A 23 10.27 -4.23 9.97
CA PRO A 23 9.14 -4.74 10.76
C PRO A 23 7.78 -4.16 10.35
N ASP A 24 7.75 -3.23 9.40
CA ASP A 24 6.55 -2.51 9.01
C ASP A 24 5.98 -3.05 7.69
N TRP A 25 4.66 -3.16 7.67
CA TRP A 25 3.80 -3.32 6.50
C TRP A 25 3.03 -2.03 6.32
N TYR A 26 3.30 -1.33 5.24
CA TYR A 26 2.58 -0.10 4.91
C TYR A 26 1.48 -0.41 3.91
N VAL A 27 0.24 -0.15 4.30
CA VAL A 27 -0.91 -0.33 3.45
C VAL A 27 -1.25 1.02 2.83
N ASN A 28 -0.98 1.13 1.52
CA ASN A 28 -1.36 2.29 0.73
C ASN A 28 -2.82 2.13 0.31
N LEU A 29 -3.73 2.95 0.83
CA LEU A 29 -5.11 2.95 0.34
C LEU A 29 -5.15 3.67 -1.00
N GLU A 30 -5.80 3.05 -1.98
CA GLU A 30 -5.72 3.51 -3.35
C GLU A 30 -6.81 2.93 -4.23
N ARG A 31 -7.02 3.54 -5.39
CA ARG A 31 -7.86 2.96 -6.42
C ARG A 31 -7.32 1.57 -6.83
N PRO A 32 -8.19 0.55 -6.95
CA PRO A 32 -7.79 -0.74 -7.48
C PRO A 32 -7.06 -0.60 -8.83
N TRP A 33 -5.96 -1.34 -8.99
CA TRP A 33 -5.07 -1.20 -10.14
C TRP A 33 -5.79 -1.51 -11.46
N ALA A 34 -5.69 -0.58 -12.41
CA ALA A 34 -6.11 -0.75 -13.78
C ALA A 34 -4.90 -1.15 -14.64
N ARG A 35 -4.96 -2.30 -15.32
CA ARG A 35 -3.89 -2.73 -16.21
C ARG A 35 -3.85 -1.86 -17.47
N THR A 36 -2.65 -1.40 -17.84
CA THR A 36 -2.38 -0.65 -19.07
C THR A 36 -1.43 -1.44 -19.99
N ALA A 37 -1.10 -0.89 -21.16
CA ALA A 37 -0.14 -1.49 -22.09
C ALA A 37 1.30 -1.54 -21.53
N ILE A 38 1.61 -0.72 -20.52
CA ILE A 38 2.97 -0.60 -19.95
C ILE A 38 3.05 -0.92 -18.45
N GLY A 39 1.94 -1.29 -17.82
CA GLY A 39 1.92 -1.59 -16.39
C GLY A 39 0.54 -1.46 -15.76
N PHE A 40 0.46 -0.64 -14.71
CA PHE A 40 -0.76 -0.43 -13.93
C PHE A 40 -0.90 1.02 -13.52
N ASP A 41 -2.12 1.53 -13.64
CA ASP A 41 -2.53 2.84 -13.13
C ASP A 41 -3.35 2.66 -11.86
N TYR A 42 -3.12 3.55 -10.90
CA TYR A 42 -3.84 3.64 -9.64
C TYR A 42 -3.78 5.09 -9.15
N GLN A 43 -4.54 5.40 -8.11
CA GLN A 43 -4.55 6.73 -7.51
C GLN A 43 -4.50 6.58 -6.00
N ASP A 44 -3.57 7.27 -5.38
CA ASP A 44 -3.45 7.37 -3.93
C ASP A 44 -4.70 8.03 -3.30
N TRP A 45 -5.09 7.53 -2.13
CA TRP A 45 -6.25 8.00 -1.37
C TRP A 45 -5.89 8.66 -0.03
N THR A 46 -4.65 9.13 0.11
CA THR A 46 -4.13 9.89 1.27
C THR A 46 -4.00 9.11 2.57
N LEU A 47 -5.05 8.43 3.02
CA LEU A 47 -5.04 7.69 4.28
C LEU A 47 -4.29 6.38 4.10
N ASP A 48 -3.46 6.02 5.07
CA ASP A 48 -2.70 4.78 5.08
C ASP A 48 -2.93 3.99 6.36
N VAL A 49 -2.62 2.69 6.31
CA VAL A 49 -2.59 1.82 7.51
C VAL A 49 -1.18 1.29 7.66
N ILE A 50 -0.62 1.36 8.87
CA ILE A 50 0.66 0.72 9.19
C ILE A 50 0.38 -0.44 10.13
N ALA A 51 0.77 -1.64 9.70
CA ALA A 51 0.92 -2.77 10.60
C ALA A 51 2.40 -2.98 10.92
N SER A 52 2.73 -3.32 12.17
CA SER A 52 4.11 -3.42 12.62
C SER A 52 4.28 -4.51 13.67
N THR A 53 5.44 -5.15 13.67
CA THR A 53 5.90 -6.01 14.76
C THR A 53 6.98 -5.30 15.56
N ASP A 54 6.75 -5.05 16.85
CA ASP A 54 7.77 -4.42 17.69
C ASP A 54 8.97 -5.34 18.00
N ALA A 55 9.98 -4.81 18.68
CA ALA A 55 11.18 -5.56 19.07
C ALA A 55 10.90 -6.72 20.04
N HIS A 56 9.72 -6.77 20.67
CA HIS A 56 9.28 -7.84 21.55
C HIS A 56 8.37 -8.87 20.84
N GLY A 57 8.12 -8.69 19.54
CA GLY A 57 7.28 -9.58 18.74
C GLY A 57 5.78 -9.24 18.80
N SER A 58 5.39 -8.12 19.40
CA SER A 58 3.97 -7.71 19.49
C SER A 58 3.49 -7.11 18.17
N TRP A 59 2.31 -7.55 17.72
CA TRP A 59 1.66 -7.05 16.50
C TRP A 59 0.76 -5.85 16.82
N SER A 60 0.88 -4.79 16.03
CA SER A 60 0.01 -3.61 16.13
C SER A 60 -0.39 -3.08 14.76
N VAL A 61 -1.53 -2.39 14.70
CA VAL A 61 -2.06 -1.75 13.49
C VAL A 61 -2.56 -0.36 13.84
N ARG A 62 -2.21 0.65 13.05
CA ARG A 62 -2.62 2.05 13.23
C ARG A 62 -2.85 2.73 11.90
N TYR A 63 -3.63 3.81 11.90
CA TYR A 63 -3.68 4.71 10.75
C TYR A 63 -2.46 5.61 10.67
N LYS A 64 -2.24 6.15 9.48
CA LYS A 64 -1.31 7.23 9.17
C LYS A 64 -2.02 8.21 8.23
N ASP A 65 -1.73 9.50 8.40
CA ASP A 65 -2.20 10.61 7.56
C ASP A 65 -3.72 10.89 7.63
N GLU A 66 -4.31 10.64 8.81
CA GLU A 66 -5.69 11.00 9.14
C GLU A 66 -5.93 12.52 9.04
N ASP A 67 -4.93 13.32 9.44
CA ASP A 67 -4.94 14.77 9.36
C ASP A 67 -4.85 15.28 7.91
N GLU A 68 -4.08 14.61 7.05
CA GLU A 68 -4.03 14.93 5.62
C GLU A 68 -5.36 14.60 4.92
N LEU A 69 -5.99 13.46 5.24
CA LEU A 69 -7.32 13.14 4.71
C LEU A 69 -8.34 14.21 5.12
N ALA A 70 -8.33 14.61 6.39
CA ALA A 70 -9.19 15.68 6.89
C ALA A 70 -8.90 17.01 6.19
N PHE A 71 -7.62 17.35 5.98
CA PHE A 71 -7.20 18.54 5.26
C PHE A 71 -7.71 18.53 3.82
N TYR A 72 -7.45 17.47 3.04
CA TYR A 72 -7.87 17.39 1.64
C TYR A 72 -9.39 17.41 1.49
N THR A 73 -10.13 16.80 2.42
CA THR A 73 -11.58 16.92 2.46
C THR A 73 -12.02 18.36 2.72
N SER A 74 -11.44 19.04 3.72
CA SER A 74 -11.78 20.44 4.05
C SER A 74 -11.48 21.42 2.91
N ARG A 75 -10.52 21.07 2.05
CA ARG A 75 -10.13 21.83 0.86
C ARG A 75 -10.93 21.44 -0.39
N GLY A 76 -11.80 20.44 -0.30
CA GLY A 76 -12.64 19.97 -1.40
C GLY A 76 -11.91 19.11 -2.43
N HIS A 77 -10.70 18.63 -2.13
CA HIS A 77 -10.00 17.65 -2.99
C HIS A 77 -10.66 16.28 -2.91
N TRP A 78 -11.21 15.93 -1.74
CA TRP A 78 -12.11 14.79 -1.58
C TRP A 78 -13.53 15.27 -1.27
N SER A 79 -14.51 14.63 -1.90
CA SER A 79 -15.91 14.76 -1.49
C SER A 79 -16.15 13.93 -0.22
N GLU A 80 -17.20 14.26 0.54
CA GLU A 80 -17.61 13.47 1.71
C GLU A 80 -17.86 11.98 1.36
N ALA A 81 -18.44 11.72 0.19
CA ALA A 81 -18.64 10.36 -0.31
C ALA A 81 -17.31 9.64 -0.58
N MET A 82 -16.32 10.35 -1.11
CA MET A 82 -15.00 9.78 -1.31
C MET A 82 -14.29 9.55 0.03
N GLN A 83 -14.34 10.49 0.97
CA GLN A 83 -13.81 10.31 2.32
C GLN A 83 -14.40 9.04 2.98
N SER A 84 -15.72 8.85 2.90
CA SER A 84 -16.37 7.65 3.43
C SER A 84 -15.89 6.36 2.76
N THR A 85 -15.58 6.41 1.45
CA THR A 85 -14.99 5.29 0.70
C THR A 85 -13.57 4.97 1.20
N ILE A 86 -12.76 6.00 1.42
CA ILE A 86 -11.37 5.88 1.90
C ILE A 86 -11.36 5.28 3.31
N GLU A 87 -12.18 5.81 4.21
CA GLU A 87 -12.33 5.28 5.57
C GLU A 87 -12.86 3.83 5.56
N GLY A 88 -13.73 3.49 4.61
CA GLY A 88 -14.18 2.11 4.38
C GLY A 88 -13.04 1.18 4.00
N ALA A 89 -12.22 1.58 3.02
CA ALA A 89 -11.03 0.84 2.63
C ALA A 89 -10.04 0.70 3.80
N GLY A 90 -9.87 1.75 4.62
CA GLY A 90 -9.04 1.74 5.82
C GLY A 90 -9.50 0.74 6.88
N ARG A 91 -10.82 0.67 7.14
CA ARG A 91 -11.40 -0.33 8.05
C ARG A 91 -11.17 -1.76 7.55
N ASP A 92 -11.33 -1.98 6.25
CA ASP A 92 -11.13 -3.29 5.63
C ASP A 92 -9.66 -3.72 5.66
N ALA A 93 -8.74 -2.82 5.30
CA ALA A 93 -7.30 -3.03 5.42
C ALA A 93 -6.88 -3.34 6.86
N THR A 94 -7.36 -2.55 7.83
CA THR A 94 -7.09 -2.74 9.26
C THR A 94 -7.57 -4.10 9.74
N ARG A 95 -8.79 -4.52 9.36
CA ARG A 95 -9.34 -5.84 9.70
C ARG A 95 -8.49 -6.98 9.13
N THR A 96 -8.06 -6.87 7.87
CA THR A 96 -7.17 -7.86 7.23
C THR A 96 -5.81 -7.93 7.94
N ALA A 97 -5.23 -6.78 8.28
CA ALA A 97 -3.95 -6.68 8.97
C ALA A 97 -4.02 -7.25 10.40
N LEU A 98 -5.08 -6.94 11.16
CA LEU A 98 -5.30 -7.48 12.50
C LEU A 98 -5.49 -9.00 12.49
N ALA A 99 -6.19 -9.52 11.48
CA ALA A 99 -6.35 -10.96 11.27
C ALA A 99 -5.06 -11.65 10.78
N ARG A 100 -4.02 -10.86 10.44
CA ARG A 100 -2.79 -11.31 9.77
C ARG A 100 -3.08 -12.16 8.53
N ALA A 101 -4.15 -11.85 7.80
CA ALA A 101 -4.44 -12.54 6.54
C ALA A 101 -3.50 -12.05 5.42
N PHE A 102 -3.49 -12.73 4.28
CA PHE A 102 -2.66 -12.31 3.14
C PHE A 102 -2.81 -10.82 2.81
N PRO A 103 -1.72 -10.06 2.59
CA PRO A 103 -0.31 -10.51 2.51
C PRO A 103 0.51 -10.40 3.81
N PHE A 104 -0.13 -10.22 4.96
CA PHE A 104 0.54 -10.03 6.26
C PHE A 104 1.11 -11.34 6.85
N ASP A 105 0.58 -12.50 6.45
CA ASP A 105 1.06 -13.85 6.80
C ASP A 105 2.08 -14.44 5.81
N ALA A 106 2.37 -13.77 4.70
CA ALA A 106 3.30 -14.29 3.72
C ALA A 106 4.71 -14.49 4.32
N ASP A 107 5.42 -15.54 3.92
CA ASP A 107 6.81 -15.74 4.30
C ASP A 107 7.72 -14.88 3.42
N TRP A 108 7.99 -13.67 3.89
CA TRP A 108 8.84 -12.70 3.19
C TRP A 108 10.32 -13.12 3.16
N SER A 109 10.77 -14.03 4.03
CA SER A 109 12.16 -14.51 4.02
C SER A 109 12.53 -15.24 2.73
N GLN A 110 11.52 -15.77 2.02
CA GLN A 110 11.68 -16.45 0.73
C GLN A 110 11.77 -15.51 -0.46
N TRP A 111 11.59 -14.20 -0.24
CA TRP A 111 11.61 -13.22 -1.31
C TRP A 111 12.73 -12.20 -1.07
N VAL A 112 13.71 -12.22 -1.97
CA VAL A 112 14.76 -11.20 -2.15
C VAL A 112 14.92 -11.04 -3.67
N PRO A 113 15.12 -9.82 -4.21
CA PRO A 113 15.39 -9.65 -5.63
C PRO A 113 16.58 -10.50 -6.08
N ASP A 114 16.47 -11.11 -7.26
CA ASP A 114 17.61 -11.80 -7.86
C ASP A 114 18.70 -10.77 -8.19
N PRO A 115 19.95 -10.97 -7.75
CA PRO A 115 21.04 -10.01 -7.98
C PRO A 115 21.42 -9.88 -9.47
N SER A 116 20.97 -10.78 -10.33
CA SER A 116 21.14 -10.69 -11.78
C SER A 116 20.09 -9.82 -12.49
N TRP A 117 19.06 -9.35 -11.77
CA TRP A 117 18.06 -8.46 -12.36
C TRP A 117 18.62 -7.06 -12.56
N ASP A 118 18.68 -6.63 -13.82
CA ASP A 118 19.01 -5.27 -14.17
C ASP A 118 17.87 -4.29 -13.80
N ALA A 119 18.24 -3.02 -13.63
CA ALA A 119 17.26 -1.97 -13.44
C ALA A 119 16.40 -1.80 -14.72
N SER A 120 15.08 -1.73 -14.55
CA SER A 120 14.17 -1.43 -15.66
C SER A 120 14.34 0.02 -16.13
N GLU A 121 14.43 0.23 -17.44
CA GLU A 121 14.43 1.57 -18.03
C GLU A 121 13.05 2.23 -17.96
N LEU A 122 13.01 3.55 -17.76
CA LEU A 122 11.78 4.32 -17.79
C LEU A 122 11.32 4.54 -19.25
N PRO A 123 10.11 4.08 -19.65
CA PRO A 123 9.64 4.25 -21.02
C PRO A 123 9.51 5.73 -21.42
N THR A 124 10.03 6.12 -22.59
CA THR A 124 10.08 7.53 -23.06
C THR A 124 8.72 8.23 -23.09
N HIS A 125 7.63 7.48 -23.29
CA HIS A 125 6.28 8.02 -23.41
C HIS A 125 5.39 7.75 -22.20
N TRP A 126 5.98 7.44 -21.04
CA TRP A 126 5.22 7.15 -19.81
C TRP A 126 4.15 8.19 -19.43
N PRO A 127 4.28 9.51 -19.66
CA PRO A 127 3.24 10.49 -19.28
C PRO A 127 2.02 10.52 -20.23
N LEU A 128 2.15 9.95 -21.43
CA LEU A 128 1.14 10.04 -22.50
C LEU A 128 0.28 8.78 -22.60
N LEU A 129 0.59 7.76 -21.81
CA LEU A 129 -0.09 6.48 -21.81
C LEU A 129 -1.18 6.53 -20.74
N ARG A 130 -2.43 6.33 -21.16
CA ARG A 130 -3.62 6.19 -20.31
C ARG A 130 -4.10 4.75 -20.34
#